data_AF-A0A9E4HSN1-F1
#
_entry.id   AF-A0A9E4HSN1-F1
#
_cell.length_a   1.000
_cell.length_b   1.000
_cell.length_c   1.000
_cell.angle_alpha   90.00
_cell.angle_beta   90.00
_cell.angle_gamma   90.00
#
_symmetry.space_group_name_H-M   'P 1'
#
loop_
_entity.id
_entity.type
_entity.pdbx_description
1 polymer ?
#
loop_
_entity_poly.entity_id
_entity_poly.type
_entity_poly.pdbx_seq_one_letter_code
_entity_poly.pdbx_strand_id
1 'polypeptide(L)'
;MPLPRPLIPHLLGWGGVIPFVGSALAKAFGDPLMAIYALNFGTVYGAVIIGFLGAIHWGAALTSRQNWRYIWSVLPALAMVPVLVMGPVQRVPFLVAGLVICWGVDLATARKGGFAPWYMRLRHGLTAVAVAALISLVAI
;
A
#
# COMPACT_ATOMS: atom_id res chain seq x y z
N MET A 1 4.22 23.41 18.97
CA MET A 1 3.28 23.61 17.85
C MET A 1 3.27 22.32 17.03
N PRO A 2 2.12 21.64 16.80
CA PRO A 2 2.12 20.56 15.82
C PRO A 2 2.50 21.16 14.47
N LEU A 3 3.57 20.65 13.85
CA LEU A 3 3.99 21.12 12.54
C LEU A 3 2.80 21.04 11.56
N PRO A 4 2.59 22.05 10.69
CA PRO A 4 1.54 22.03 9.69
C PRO A 4 1.58 20.70 8.92
N ARG A 5 0.41 20.11 8.67
CA ARG A 5 0.32 18.90 7.84
C ARG A 5 0.86 19.26 6.46
N PRO A 6 1.94 18.63 5.97
CA PRO A 6 2.50 19.02 4.68
C PRO A 6 1.47 18.66 3.59
N LEU A 7 1.10 19.65 2.78
CA LEU A 7 0.04 19.53 1.77
C LEU A 7 0.40 18.46 0.72
N ILE A 8 1.63 18.51 0.20
CA ILE A 8 2.07 17.66 -0.91
C ILE A 8 1.98 16.15 -0.58
N PRO A 9 2.48 15.65 0.57
CA PRO A 9 2.29 14.24 0.94
C PRO A 9 0.83 13.81 1.07
N HIS A 10 -0.07 14.69 1.50
CA HIS A 10 -1.50 14.35 1.59
C HIS A 10 -2.13 14.27 0.20
N LEU A 11 -1.84 15.23 -0.68
CA LEU A 11 -2.32 15.21 -2.07
C LEU A 11 -1.82 13.97 -2.82
N LEU A 12 -0.52 13.69 -2.74
CA LEU A 12 0.07 12.52 -3.40
C LEU A 12 -0.41 11.20 -2.78
N GLY A 13 -0.54 11.15 -1.44
CA GLY A 13 -1.04 9.98 -0.74
C GLY A 13 -2.47 9.61 -1.16
N TRP A 14 -3.38 10.58 -1.12
CA TRP A 14 -4.77 10.36 -1.57
C TRP A 14 -4.90 10.21 -3.09
N GLY A 15 -4.05 10.88 -3.87
CA GLY A 15 -3.94 10.65 -5.31
C GLY A 15 -3.54 9.21 -5.65
N GLY A 16 -2.65 8.62 -4.86
CA GLY A 16 -2.27 7.21 -4.98
C GLY A 16 -3.38 6.20 -4.67
N VAL A 17 -4.50 6.63 -4.09
CA VAL A 17 -5.67 5.75 -3.86
C VAL A 17 -6.58 5.65 -5.09
N ILE A 18 -6.47 6.61 -6.02
CA ILE A 18 -7.32 6.68 -7.22
C ILE A 18 -7.31 5.36 -8.02
N PRO A 19 -6.16 4.72 -8.30
CA PRO A 19 -6.17 3.47 -9.06
C PRO A 19 -6.86 2.31 -8.33
N PHE A 20 -6.82 2.25 -6.99
CA PHE A 20 -7.55 1.24 -6.22
C PHE A 20 -9.06 1.42 -6.33
N VAL A 21 -9.54 2.64 -6.07
CA VAL A 21 -10.98 2.96 -6.11
C VAL A 21 -11.50 2.84 -7.54
N GLY A 22 -10.74 3.33 -8.53
CA GLY A 22 -11.09 3.18 -9.94
C GLY A 22 -11.22 1.71 -10.35
N SER A 23 -10.30 0.85 -9.90
CA SER A 23 -10.39 -0.60 -10.14
C SER A 23 -11.63 -1.21 -9.48
N ALA A 24 -11.93 -0.84 -8.24
CA ALA A 24 -13.10 -1.34 -7.52
C ALA A 24 -14.41 -0.94 -8.22
N LEU A 25 -14.55 0.33 -8.62
CA LEU A 25 -15.72 0.81 -9.34
C LEU A 25 -15.84 0.15 -10.73
N ALA A 26 -14.73 0.04 -11.46
CA ALA A 26 -14.71 -0.63 -12.76
C ALA A 26 -15.07 -2.11 -12.66
N LYS A 27 -14.66 -2.79 -11.58
CA LYS A 27 -15.03 -4.18 -11.30
C LYS A 27 -16.51 -4.35 -10.97
N ALA A 28 -17.10 -3.40 -10.25
CA ALA A 28 -18.48 -3.46 -9.79
C ALA A 28 -19.51 -3.06 -10.86
N PHE A 29 -19.17 -2.10 -11.73
CA PHE A 29 -20.12 -1.50 -12.67
C PHE A 29 -19.75 -1.70 -14.15
N GLY A 30 -18.57 -2.26 -14.43
CA GLY A 30 -18.12 -2.53 -15.80
C GLY A 30 -18.75 -3.78 -16.41
N ASP A 31 -18.62 -3.89 -17.74
CA ASP A 31 -18.89 -5.14 -18.44
C ASP A 31 -17.92 -6.27 -18.00
N PRO A 32 -18.18 -7.54 -18.34
CA PRO A 32 -17.34 -8.65 -17.92
C PRO A 32 -15.86 -8.53 -18.29
N LEU A 33 -15.54 -7.91 -19.44
CA LEU A 33 -14.16 -7.74 -19.89
C LEU A 33 -13.46 -6.64 -19.06
N MET A 34 -14.12 -5.51 -18.85
CA MET A 34 -13.65 -4.42 -17.99
C MET A 34 -13.44 -4.89 -16.55
N ALA A 35 -14.34 -5.74 -16.04
CA ALA A 35 -14.22 -6.34 -14.73
C ALA A 35 -12.95 -7.21 -14.57
N ILE A 36 -12.58 -7.97 -15.60
CA ILE A 36 -11.35 -8.78 -15.60
C ILE A 36 -10.11 -7.87 -15.61
N TYR A 37 -10.09 -6.85 -16.47
CA TYR A 37 -8.98 -5.90 -16.52
C TYR A 37 -8.83 -5.11 -15.22
N ALA A 38 -9.94 -4.68 -14.61
CA ALA A 38 -9.94 -3.96 -13.35
C ALA A 38 -9.36 -4.80 -12.20
N LEU A 39 -9.75 -6.08 -12.10
CA LEU A 39 -9.18 -7.01 -11.13
C LEU A 39 -7.66 -7.18 -11.32
N ASN A 40 -7.21 -7.40 -12.56
CA ASN A 40 -5.78 -7.56 -12.83
C ASN A 40 -5.00 -6.27 -12.54
N PHE A 41 -5.48 -5.14 -13.05
CA PHE A 41 -4.85 -3.83 -12.85
C PHE A 41 -4.78 -3.45 -11.37
N GLY A 42 -5.89 -3.55 -10.63
CA GLY A 42 -5.93 -3.21 -9.20
C GLY A 42 -5.00 -4.08 -8.35
N THR A 43 -4.88 -5.37 -8.67
CA THR A 43 -3.98 -6.29 -7.95
C THR A 43 -2.50 -6.06 -8.29
N VAL A 44 -2.18 -5.77 -9.56
CA VAL A 44 -0.82 -5.37 -9.96
C VAL A 44 -0.41 -4.05 -9.29
N TYR A 45 -1.31 -3.06 -9.29
CA TYR A 45 -1.05 -1.79 -8.61
C TYR A 45 -0.85 -1.96 -7.11
N GLY A 46 -1.64 -2.85 -6.47
CA GLY A 46 -1.45 -3.21 -5.07
C GLY A 46 -0.03 -3.69 -4.75
N ALA A 47 0.53 -4.56 -5.59
CA ALA A 47 1.90 -5.04 -5.46
C ALA A 47 2.93 -3.91 -5.59
N VAL A 48 2.75 -3.01 -6.56
CA VAL A 48 3.62 -1.83 -6.76
C VAL A 48 3.62 -0.95 -5.52
N ILE A 49 2.44 -0.69 -4.95
CA ILE A 49 2.32 0.11 -3.72
C ILE A 49 3.00 -0.56 -2.54
N ILE A 50 2.83 -1.87 -2.34
CA ILE A 50 3.53 -2.61 -1.27
C ILE A 50 5.06 -2.49 -1.42
N GLY A 51 5.58 -2.60 -2.65
CA GLY A 51 7.01 -2.37 -2.92
C GLY A 51 7.46 -0.95 -2.58
N PHE A 52 6.68 0.06 -2.98
CA PHE A 52 6.95 1.47 -2.69
C PHE A 52 6.98 1.78 -1.19
N LEU A 53 6.09 1.15 -0.42
CA LEU A 53 5.98 1.37 1.03
C LEU A 53 7.21 0.88 1.80
N GLY A 54 7.91 -0.14 1.30
CA GLY A 54 9.19 -0.54 1.88
C GLY A 54 10.25 0.58 1.80
N ALA A 55 10.27 1.32 0.69
CA ALA A 55 11.34 2.27 0.36
C ALA A 55 11.54 3.39 1.41
N ILE A 56 10.48 3.80 2.14
CA ILE A 56 10.60 4.80 3.21
C ILE A 56 11.59 4.39 4.30
N HIS A 57 11.74 3.08 4.56
CA HIS A 57 12.67 2.57 5.56
C HIS A 57 14.11 2.71 5.12
N TRP A 58 14.40 2.61 3.82
CA TRP A 58 15.73 2.93 3.29
C TRP A 58 16.08 4.40 3.56
N GLY A 59 15.17 5.32 3.25
CA GLY A 59 15.36 6.74 3.50
C GLY A 59 15.58 7.05 4.99
N ALA A 60 14.81 6.41 5.88
CA ALA A 60 15.00 6.54 7.33
C ALA A 60 16.31 5.92 7.82
N ALA A 61 16.81 4.86 7.17
CA ALA A 61 18.07 4.23 7.54
C ALA A 61 19.29 5.11 7.28
N LEU A 62 19.22 6.04 6.31
CA LEU A 62 20.27 7.01 6.01
C LEU A 62 20.62 7.88 7.23
N THR A 63 19.62 8.18 8.07
CA THR A 63 19.82 8.97 9.29
C THR A 63 19.98 8.09 10.53
N SER A 64 19.24 6.98 10.64
CA SER A 64 19.21 6.17 11.86
C SER A 64 20.30 5.08 11.93
N ARG A 65 20.95 4.73 10.81
CA ARG A 65 21.96 3.66 10.67
C ARG A 65 21.49 2.27 11.18
N GLN A 66 20.20 1.97 11.08
CA GLN A 66 19.64 0.70 11.55
C GLN A 66 19.54 -0.30 10.39
N ASN A 67 20.37 -1.36 10.40
CA ASN A 67 20.47 -2.31 9.28
C ASN A 67 19.15 -2.99 8.90
N TRP A 68 18.28 -3.29 9.87
CA TRP A 68 17.00 -3.94 9.61
C TRP A 68 16.11 -3.14 8.65
N ARG A 69 16.25 -1.80 8.63
CA ARG A 69 15.46 -0.93 7.76
C ARG A 69 15.83 -1.08 6.28
N TYR A 70 17.11 -1.34 5.97
CA TYR A 70 17.52 -1.68 4.61
C TYR A 70 16.90 -3.01 4.17
N ILE A 71 16.94 -4.02 5.05
CA ILE A 71 16.32 -5.32 4.77
C ILE A 71 14.82 -5.14 4.53
N TRP A 72 14.13 -4.45 5.45
CA TRP A 72 12.70 -4.19 5.34
C TRP A 72 12.33 -3.35 4.11
N SER A 73 13.21 -2.49 3.62
CA SER A 73 12.90 -1.69 2.44
C SER A 73 12.84 -2.49 1.14
N VAL A 74 13.46 -3.66 1.10
CA VAL A 74 13.53 -4.54 -0.07
C VAL A 74 12.55 -5.72 0.05
N LEU A 75 12.36 -6.25 1.26
CA LEU A 75 11.54 -7.45 1.48
C LEU A 75 10.11 -7.35 0.93
N PRO A 76 9.33 -6.27 1.12
CA PRO A 76 7.98 -6.15 0.56
C PRO A 76 7.96 -6.25 -0.96
N ALA A 77 8.91 -5.62 -1.66
CA ALA A 77 8.99 -5.68 -3.11
C ALA A 77 9.30 -7.10 -3.60
N LEU A 78 10.28 -7.77 -2.99
CA LEU A 78 10.62 -9.15 -3.32
C LEU A 78 9.49 -10.12 -3.01
N ALA A 79 8.76 -9.92 -1.91
CA ALA A 79 7.62 -10.74 -1.53
C ALA A 79 6.47 -10.64 -2.55
N MET A 80 6.32 -9.50 -3.24
CA MET A 80 5.26 -9.34 -4.23
C MET A 80 5.59 -9.99 -5.58
N VAL A 81 6.86 -10.26 -5.90
CA VAL A 81 7.26 -10.94 -7.15
C VAL A 81 6.55 -12.28 -7.34
N PRO A 82 6.63 -13.25 -6.40
CA PRO A 82 5.91 -14.52 -6.55
C PRO A 82 4.39 -14.36 -6.48
N VAL A 83 3.88 -13.36 -5.75
CA VAL A 83 2.43 -13.06 -5.70
C VAL A 83 1.92 -12.67 -7.09
N LEU A 84 2.67 -11.89 -7.86
CA LEU A 84 2.25 -11.46 -9.19
C LEU A 84 2.15 -12.61 -10.22
N VAL A 85 2.82 -13.73 -9.98
CA VAL A 85 2.70 -14.95 -10.82
C VAL A 85 1.35 -15.64 -10.62
N MET A 86 0.71 -15.45 -9.46
CA MET A 86 -0.59 -16.06 -9.14
C MET A 86 -1.72 -15.46 -9.98
N GLY A 87 -2.85 -16.18 -10.06
CA GLY A 87 -4.07 -15.65 -10.69
C GLY A 87 -4.61 -14.42 -9.93
N PRO A 88 -5.23 -13.44 -10.60
CA PRO A 88 -5.58 -12.15 -9.97
C PRO A 88 -6.42 -12.25 -8.70
N VAL A 89 -7.41 -13.16 -8.64
CA VAL A 89 -8.21 -13.41 -7.43
C VAL A 89 -7.34 -13.90 -6.26
N GLN A 90 -6.40 -14.82 -6.54
CA GLN A 90 -5.52 -15.43 -5.54
C GLN A 90 -4.56 -14.41 -4.91
N ARG A 91 -4.22 -13.32 -5.62
CA ARG A 91 -3.33 -12.26 -5.13
C ARG A 91 -3.91 -11.49 -3.96
N VAL A 92 -5.22 -11.26 -3.96
CA VAL A 92 -5.90 -10.35 -3.02
C VAL A 92 -5.57 -10.62 -1.55
N PRO A 93 -5.68 -11.85 -1.00
CA PRO A 93 -5.32 -12.10 0.40
C PRO A 93 -3.87 -11.73 0.72
N PHE A 94 -2.92 -12.02 -0.17
CA PHE A 94 -1.51 -11.68 0.03
C PHE A 94 -1.26 -10.17 -0.05
N LEU A 95 -1.97 -9.46 -0.93
CA LEU A 95 -1.90 -8.01 -1.05
C LEU A 95 -2.48 -7.33 0.20
N VAL A 96 -3.63 -7.79 0.68
CA VAL A 96 -4.25 -7.28 1.92
C VAL A 96 -3.31 -7.52 3.10
N ALA A 97 -2.79 -8.75 3.25
CA ALA A 97 -1.82 -9.07 4.29
C ALA A 97 -0.56 -8.19 4.18
N GLY A 98 0.00 -8.02 2.97
CA GLY A 98 1.17 -7.19 2.73
C GLY A 98 0.96 -5.73 3.12
N LEU A 99 -0.19 -5.14 2.77
CA LEU A 99 -0.56 -3.78 3.18
C LEU A 99 -0.71 -3.64 4.70
N VAL A 100 -1.35 -4.60 5.36
CA VAL A 100 -1.54 -4.62 6.82
C VAL A 100 -0.20 -4.81 7.54
N ILE A 101 0.67 -5.69 7.06
CA ILE A 101 2.01 -5.90 7.62
C ILE A 101 2.84 -4.61 7.46
N CYS A 102 2.88 -4.01 6.27
CA CYS A 102 3.59 -2.74 6.06
C CYS A 102 3.07 -1.64 6.99
N TRP A 103 1.74 -1.55 7.14
CA TRP A 103 1.12 -0.64 8.09
C TRP A 103 1.53 -0.92 9.54
N GLY A 104 1.60 -2.19 9.95
CA GLY A 104 2.01 -2.60 11.28
C GLY A 104 3.47 -2.25 11.59
N VAL A 105 4.38 -2.47 10.62
CA VAL A 105 5.80 -2.07 10.75
C VAL A 105 5.94 -0.55 10.83
N ASP A 106 5.17 0.18 10.01
CA ASP A 106 5.15 1.65 10.05
C ASP A 106 4.64 2.16 11.40
N LEU A 107 3.58 1.56 11.94
CA LEU A 107 3.01 1.90 13.24
C LEU A 107 4.01 1.63 14.38
N ALA A 108 4.65 0.47 14.37
CA ALA A 108 5.68 0.12 15.35
C ALA A 108 6.86 1.09 15.30
N THR A 109 7.24 1.52 14.10
CA THR A 109 8.31 2.50 13.87
C THR A 109 7.91 3.88 14.36
N ALA A 110 6.69 4.33 14.07
CA ALA A 110 6.17 5.62 14.51
C ALA A 110 6.04 5.70 16.04
N ARG A 111 5.62 4.62 16.71
CA ARG A 111 5.56 4.53 18.17
C ARG A 111 6.93 4.69 18.85
N LYS A 112 8.01 4.36 18.15
CA LYS A 112 9.39 4.56 18.59
C LYS A 112 9.95 5.93 18.20
N GLY A 113 9.12 6.86 17.72
CA GLY A 113 9.54 8.18 17.26
C GLY A 113 10.27 8.20 15.91
N GLY A 114 10.21 7.10 15.14
CA GLY A 114 10.93 6.98 13.88
C GLY A 114 10.32 7.72 12.70
N PHE A 115 9.09 8.23 12.83
CA PHE A 115 8.36 8.96 11.80
C PHE A 115 7.63 10.19 12.38
N ALA A 116 7.35 11.17 11.52
CA ALA A 116 6.59 12.35 11.92
C ALA A 116 5.14 11.99 12.32
N PRO A 117 4.53 12.66 13.32
CA PRO A 117 3.20 12.31 13.83
C PRO A 117 2.06 12.35 12.80
N TRP A 118 2.18 13.16 11.74
CA TRP A 118 1.17 13.25 10.68
C TRP A 118 1.18 12.03 9.75
N TYR A 119 2.32 11.33 9.62
CA TYR A 119 2.50 10.24 8.66
C TYR A 119 1.52 9.10 8.92
N MET A 120 1.43 8.64 10.18
CA MET A 120 0.53 7.53 10.51
C MET A 120 -0.94 7.88 10.34
N ARG A 121 -1.35 9.13 10.65
CA ARG A 121 -2.72 9.59 10.41
C ARG A 121 -3.11 9.46 8.94
N LEU A 122 -2.22 9.86 8.04
CA LEU A 122 -2.41 9.66 6.60
C LEU A 122 -2.44 8.16 6.28
N ARG A 123 -1.46 7.39 6.75
CA ARG A 123 -1.31 5.96 6.49
C ARG A 123 -2.54 5.13 6.85
N HIS A 124 -3.20 5.42 7.98
CA HIS A 124 -4.44 4.74 8.38
C HIS A 124 -5.52 4.84 7.30
N GLY A 125 -5.78 6.06 6.81
CA GLY A 125 -6.80 6.30 5.78
C GLY A 125 -6.44 5.62 4.45
N LEU A 126 -5.20 5.79 3.98
CA LEU A 126 -4.76 5.21 2.70
C LEU A 126 -4.81 3.67 2.73
N THR A 127 -4.30 3.04 3.79
CA THR A 127 -4.33 1.58 3.92
C THR A 127 -5.76 1.06 4.03
N ALA A 128 -6.63 1.72 4.80
CA ALA A 128 -8.02 1.30 4.93
C ALA A 128 -8.76 1.31 3.59
N VAL A 129 -8.63 2.39 2.81
CA VAL A 129 -9.29 2.48 1.50
C VAL A 129 -8.69 1.48 0.50
N ALA A 130 -7.36 1.33 0.46
CA ALA A 130 -6.72 0.35 -0.42
C ALA A 130 -7.14 -1.09 -0.11
N VAL A 131 -7.20 -1.46 1.18
CA VAL A 131 -7.66 -2.80 1.61
C VAL A 131 -9.13 -3.02 1.25
N ALA A 132 -10.00 -2.05 1.55
CA ALA A 132 -11.42 -2.15 1.21
C ALA A 132 -11.63 -2.32 -0.31
N ALA A 133 -10.92 -1.52 -1.11
CA ALA A 133 -10.95 -1.62 -2.57
C ALA A 133 -10.46 -2.98 -3.06
N LEU A 134 -9.33 -3.50 -2.54
CA LEU A 134 -8.83 -4.81 -2.93
C LEU A 134 -9.79 -5.95 -2.57
N ILE A 135 -10.42 -5.91 -1.40
CA ILE A 135 -11.41 -6.92 -0.98
C ILE A 135 -12.64 -6.86 -1.91
N SER A 136 -13.11 -5.66 -2.27
CA SER A 136 -14.24 -5.52 -3.19
C SER A 136 -13.99 -6.10 -4.58
N LEU A 137 -12.72 -6.25 -5.01
CA LEU A 137 -12.43 -6.83 -6.32
C LEU A 137 -12.81 -8.30 -6.45
N VAL A 138 -12.92 -9.01 -5.33
CA VAL A 138 -13.26 -10.44 -5.25
C VAL A 138 -14.61 -10.70 -4.58
N ALA A 139 -15.24 -9.67 -4.02
CA ALA A 139 -16.59 -9.73 -3.49
C ALA A 139 -17.57 -9.54 -4.66
N ILE A 140 -17.90 -10.62 -5.36
CA ILE A 140 -19.06 -10.73 -6.27
C ILE A 140 -19.70 -12.09 -6.03
#